data_AF-A0A9E4V9B3-F1
#
_entry.id   AF-A0A9E4V9B3-F1
#
_cell.length_a   1.000
_cell.length_b   1.000
_cell.length_c   1.000
_cell.angle_alpha   90.00
_cell.angle_beta   90.00
_cell.angle_gamma   90.00
#
_symmetry.space_group_name_H-M   'P 1'
#
loop_
_entity.id
_entity.type
_entity.pdbx_description
1 polymer ?
#
loop_
_entity_poly.entity_id
_entity_poly.type
_entity_poly.pdbx_seq_one_letter_code
_entity_poly.pdbx_strand_id
1 'polypeptide(L)'
;MKWLRRSLAFLMVDLLIILLTLALATWQINSTLLRSSYYSEILDRSEAYSFLLTDVPTSALNELQHPASSGGSLGAGPLELLGIGPEDLVSAINATLPVPWVQQAVEHVISELGGYMTGERDQFLVTVRFGDRVDVLSTEFKSLILRSNAYDLIFDRFVSPLVA
;
A
#
# COMPACT_ATOMS: atom_id res chain seq x y z
N MET A 1 -18.74 57.12 -27.11
CA MET A 1 -17.99 56.96 -25.83
C MET A 1 -18.68 56.11 -24.75
N LYS A 2 -20.02 56.00 -24.68
CA LYS A 2 -20.71 55.20 -23.64
C LYS A 2 -20.48 53.68 -23.72
N TRP A 3 -20.16 53.14 -24.90
CA TRP A 3 -19.89 51.71 -25.10
C TRP A 3 -18.50 51.27 -24.61
N LEU A 4 -17.48 52.12 -24.78
CA LEU A 4 -16.10 51.83 -24.34
C LEU A 4 -15.99 51.70 -22.82
N ARG A 5 -16.73 52.53 -22.08
CA ARG A 5 -16.78 52.47 -20.61
C ARG A 5 -17.51 51.21 -20.11
N ARG A 6 -18.46 50.68 -20.89
CA ARG A 6 -19.24 49.50 -20.55
C ARG A 6 -18.44 48.22 -20.84
N SER A 7 -17.74 48.14 -21.97
CA SER A 7 -16.85 47.01 -22.28
C SER A 7 -15.66 46.91 -21.33
N LEU A 8 -15.08 48.05 -20.93
CA LEU A 8 -14.00 48.07 -19.95
C LEU A 8 -14.47 47.60 -18.57
N ALA A 9 -15.69 47.98 -18.16
CA ALA A 9 -16.28 47.50 -16.91
C ALA A 9 -16.55 45.99 -16.94
N PHE A 10 -17.02 45.45 -18.08
CA PHE A 10 -17.21 44.00 -18.24
C PHE A 10 -15.88 43.23 -18.13
N LEU A 11 -14.82 43.69 -18.78
CA LEU A 11 -13.48 43.06 -18.65
C LEU A 11 -12.94 43.12 -17.22
N MET A 12 -13.18 44.23 -16.52
CA MET A 12 -12.72 44.39 -15.13
C MET A 12 -13.47 43.48 -14.17
N VAL A 13 -14.79 43.31 -14.36
CA VAL A 13 -15.61 42.38 -13.56
C VAL A 13 -15.20 40.94 -13.84
N ASP A 14 -14.97 40.59 -15.10
CA ASP A 14 -14.52 39.25 -15.49
C ASP A 14 -13.15 38.91 -14.88
N LEU A 15 -12.19 39.84 -14.98
CA LEU A 15 -10.88 39.71 -14.35
C LEU A 15 -10.97 39.58 -12.83
N LEU A 16 -11.89 40.33 -12.20
CA LEU A 16 -12.13 40.24 -10.76
C LEU A 16 -12.72 38.89 -10.36
N ILE A 17 -13.63 38.33 -11.15
CA ILE A 17 -14.20 37.00 -10.91
C ILE A 17 -13.12 35.92 -11.04
N ILE A 18 -12.28 35.99 -12.07
CA ILE A 18 -11.15 35.06 -12.26
C ILE A 18 -10.17 35.17 -11.09
N LEU A 19 -9.83 36.39 -10.66
CA LEU A 19 -8.92 36.61 -9.55
C LEU A 19 -9.51 36.14 -8.22
N LEU A 20 -10.83 36.32 -8.03
CA LEU A 20 -11.55 35.83 -6.87
C LEU A 20 -11.57 34.30 -6.82
N THR A 21 -11.85 33.62 -7.93
CA THR A 21 -11.80 32.16 -7.98
C THR A 21 -10.39 31.63 -7.79
N LEU A 22 -9.36 32.30 -8.32
CA LEU A 22 -7.97 31.96 -8.05
C LEU A 22 -7.65 32.09 -6.56
N ALA A 23 -8.07 33.19 -5.93
CA ALA A 23 -7.84 33.44 -4.50
C ALA A 23 -8.57 32.42 -3.60
N LEU A 24 -9.83 32.12 -3.92
CA LEU A 24 -10.61 31.09 -3.25
C LEU A 24 -10.01 29.70 -3.46
N ALA A 25 -9.53 29.40 -4.66
CA ALA A 25 -8.83 28.15 -4.94
C ALA A 25 -7.58 28.03 -4.06
N THR A 26 -6.73 29.05 -3.95
CA THR A 26 -5.58 29.01 -3.04
C THR A 26 -5.96 28.77 -1.59
N TRP A 27 -7.05 29.37 -1.11
CA TRP A 27 -7.49 29.19 0.28
C TRP A 27 -8.16 27.82 0.52
N GLN A 28 -8.95 27.35 -0.46
CA GLN A 28 -9.70 26.09 -0.39
C GLN A 28 -8.84 24.85 -0.66
N ILE A 29 -7.82 24.96 -1.51
CA ILE A 29 -6.82 23.91 -1.72
C ILE A 29 -6.07 23.64 -0.40
N ASN A 30 -5.67 24.70 0.30
CA ASN A 30 -4.97 24.56 1.57
C ASN A 30 -5.85 23.92 2.67
N SER A 31 -7.14 24.25 2.71
CA SER A 31 -8.03 23.75 3.77
C SER A 31 -8.69 22.40 3.50
N THR A 32 -8.79 21.97 2.24
CA THR A 32 -9.59 20.80 1.84
C THR A 32 -8.76 19.72 1.17
N LEU A 33 -7.83 20.08 0.27
CA LEU A 33 -6.99 19.09 -0.42
C LEU A 33 -5.76 18.71 0.38
N LEU A 34 -5.17 19.62 1.15
CA LEU A 34 -4.03 19.32 2.05
C LEU A 34 -4.45 18.76 3.41
N ARG A 35 -5.74 18.52 3.62
CA ARG A 35 -6.21 17.94 4.87
C ARG A 35 -5.86 16.45 4.86
N SER A 36 -4.93 16.05 5.73
CA SER A 36 -4.45 14.66 5.84
C SER A 36 -5.57 13.62 5.89
N SER A 37 -6.71 13.95 6.52
CA SER A 37 -7.87 13.06 6.61
C SER A 37 -8.55 12.77 5.27
N TYR A 38 -8.46 13.69 4.28
CA TYR A 38 -9.11 13.52 2.98
C TYR A 38 -8.54 12.33 2.20
N TYR A 39 -7.21 12.13 2.24
CA TYR A 39 -6.58 11.01 1.55
C TYR A 39 -6.81 9.67 2.25
N SER A 40 -6.78 9.65 3.59
CA SER A 40 -7.12 8.44 4.34
C SER A 40 -8.58 8.03 4.14
N GLU A 41 -9.51 8.98 4.07
CA GLU A 41 -10.93 8.70 3.84
C GLU A 41 -11.21 8.16 2.43
N ILE A 42 -10.44 8.61 1.42
CA ILE A 42 -10.51 8.04 0.06
C ILE A 42 -9.95 6.61 0.05
N LEU A 43 -8.80 6.37 0.69
CA LEU A 43 -8.15 5.06 0.76
C LEU A 43 -8.97 4.03 1.56
N ASP A 44 -9.62 4.48 2.63
CA ASP A 44 -10.56 3.69 3.44
C ASP A 44 -11.80 3.30 2.63
N ARG A 45 -12.38 4.25 1.89
CA ARG A 45 -13.58 4.01 1.07
C ARG A 45 -13.32 3.11 -0.14
N SER A 46 -12.08 3.03 -0.64
CA SER A 46 -11.76 2.33 -1.88
C SER A 46 -11.28 0.88 -1.69
N GLU A 47 -11.36 0.31 -0.49
CA GLU A 47 -10.83 -1.02 -0.15
C GLU A 47 -9.36 -1.23 -0.57
N ALA A 48 -8.59 -0.15 -0.78
CA ALA A 48 -7.27 -0.21 -1.41
C ALA A 48 -6.28 -1.02 -0.55
N TYR A 49 -6.40 -0.91 0.77
CA TYR A 49 -5.61 -1.71 1.70
C TYR A 49 -5.93 -3.20 1.60
N SER A 50 -7.22 -3.55 1.46
CA SER A 50 -7.64 -4.95 1.30
C SER A 50 -7.12 -5.53 -0.02
N PHE A 51 -7.25 -4.77 -1.12
CA PHE A 51 -6.74 -5.15 -2.43
C PHE A 51 -5.21 -5.39 -2.42
N LEU A 52 -4.44 -4.47 -1.82
CA LEU A 52 -2.98 -4.57 -1.77
C LEU A 52 -2.49 -5.75 -0.92
N LEU A 53 -3.23 -6.11 0.13
CA LEU A 53 -2.82 -7.17 1.05
C LEU A 53 -3.40 -8.55 0.70
N THR A 54 -4.51 -8.58 -0.02
CA THR A 54 -5.22 -9.82 -0.33
C THR A 54 -5.11 -10.14 -1.81
N ASP A 55 -5.59 -9.24 -2.67
CA ASP A 55 -5.75 -9.54 -4.11
C ASP A 55 -4.41 -9.55 -4.85
N VAL A 56 -3.51 -8.61 -4.53
CA VAL A 56 -2.18 -8.54 -5.16
C VAL A 56 -1.33 -9.77 -4.80
N PRO A 57 -1.15 -10.14 -3.51
CA PRO A 57 -0.39 -11.32 -3.16
C PRO A 57 -1.05 -12.60 -3.67
N THR A 58 -2.38 -12.73 -3.59
CA THR A 58 -3.10 -13.90 -4.12
C THR A 58 -2.84 -14.08 -5.61
N SER A 59 -2.91 -13.00 -6.39
CA SER A 59 -2.67 -13.06 -7.85
C SER A 59 -1.22 -13.45 -8.16
N ALA A 60 -0.25 -12.83 -7.48
CA ALA A 60 1.16 -13.14 -7.67
C ALA A 60 1.50 -14.58 -7.29
N LEU A 61 0.93 -15.08 -6.19
CA LEU A 61 1.16 -16.44 -5.71
C LEU A 61 0.47 -17.50 -6.58
N ASN A 62 -0.73 -17.20 -7.06
CA ASN A 62 -1.44 -18.08 -7.98
C ASN A 62 -0.69 -18.22 -9.33
N GLU A 63 -0.06 -17.14 -9.79
CA GLU A 63 0.81 -17.16 -10.99
C GLU A 63 2.10 -17.96 -10.76
N LEU A 64 2.67 -17.92 -9.55
CA LEU A 64 3.82 -18.77 -9.17
C LEU A 64 3.47 -20.26 -9.07
N GLN A 65 2.22 -20.59 -8.75
CA GLN A 65 1.73 -21.96 -8.72
C GLN A 65 1.36 -22.50 -10.10
N HIS A 66 0.76 -21.66 -10.95
CA HIS A 66 0.40 -21.99 -12.34
C HIS A 66 1.21 -21.14 -13.32
N PRO A 67 2.55 -21.35 -13.42
CA PRO A 67 3.38 -20.54 -14.29
C PRO A 67 2.89 -20.70 -15.73
N ALA A 68 2.42 -19.60 -16.33
CA ALA A 68 2.08 -19.55 -17.74
C ALA A 68 3.34 -19.81 -18.57
N SER A 69 3.59 -21.08 -18.90
CA SER A 69 4.58 -21.54 -19.87
C SER A 69 5.94 -20.83 -19.83
N SER A 70 6.59 -20.75 -18.67
CA SER A 70 8.02 -20.41 -18.61
C SER A 70 8.83 -21.70 -18.56
N GLY A 71 9.67 -21.91 -19.57
CA GLY A 71 10.43 -23.15 -19.83
C GLY A 71 11.55 -23.44 -18.84
N GLY A 72 11.22 -23.59 -17.55
CA GLY A 72 12.09 -24.14 -16.52
C GLY A 72 11.63 -25.54 -16.14
N SER A 73 12.53 -26.52 -16.22
CA SER A 73 12.30 -27.93 -15.88
C SER A 73 12.19 -28.13 -14.36
N LEU A 74 11.17 -27.56 -13.74
CA LEU A 74 10.67 -27.92 -12.43
C LEU A 74 9.18 -28.16 -12.63
N GLY A 75 8.81 -29.42 -12.85
CA GLY A 75 7.44 -29.84 -13.21
C GLY A 75 6.37 -29.62 -12.13
N ALA A 76 6.72 -28.91 -11.06
CA ALA A 76 5.86 -28.44 -9.98
C ALA A 76 6.41 -27.08 -9.52
N GLY A 77 5.53 -26.11 -9.25
CA GLY A 77 5.95 -24.78 -8.80
C GLY A 77 6.75 -24.87 -7.49
N PRO A 78 7.71 -23.95 -7.22
CA PRO A 78 8.50 -23.97 -5.97
C PRO A 78 7.65 -24.04 -4.69
N LEU A 79 6.45 -23.45 -4.71
CA LEU A 79 5.49 -23.47 -3.60
C LEU A 79 4.79 -24.83 -3.45
N GLU A 80 4.48 -25.48 -4.57
CA GLU A 80 3.85 -26.80 -4.63
C GLU A 80 4.80 -27.89 -4.11
N LEU A 81 6.10 -27.79 -4.44
CA LEU A 81 7.15 -28.64 -3.86
C LEU A 81 7.20 -28.50 -2.34
N LEU A 82 7.11 -27.28 -1.82
CA LEU A 82 7.11 -27.03 -0.38
C LEU A 82 5.80 -27.49 0.29
N GLY A 83 4.75 -27.83 -0.46
CA GLY A 83 3.43 -28.14 0.10
C GLY A 83 2.77 -26.92 0.74
N ILE A 84 3.11 -25.71 0.29
CA ILE A 84 2.54 -24.45 0.79
C ILE A 84 1.58 -23.92 -0.27
N GLY A 85 0.28 -23.86 0.07
CA GLY A 85 -0.74 -23.25 -0.79
C GLY A 85 -0.64 -21.72 -0.79
N PRO A 86 -0.99 -21.03 -1.90
CA PRO A 86 -1.11 -19.57 -1.94
C PRO A 86 -1.99 -19.02 -0.81
N GLU A 87 -3.06 -19.71 -0.47
CA GLU A 87 -4.00 -19.36 0.59
C GLU A 87 -3.36 -19.32 1.98
N ASP A 88 -2.43 -20.24 2.27
CA ASP A 88 -1.72 -20.29 3.55
C ASP A 88 -0.76 -19.10 3.67
N LEU A 89 -0.11 -18.74 2.57
CA LEU A 89 0.83 -17.62 2.55
C LEU A 89 0.10 -16.27 2.62
N VAL A 90 -1.02 -16.10 1.91
CA VAL A 90 -1.89 -14.92 2.03
C VAL A 90 -2.43 -14.79 3.45
N SER A 91 -2.83 -15.91 4.07
CA SER A 91 -3.28 -15.92 5.47
C SER A 91 -2.19 -15.47 6.43
N ALA A 92 -0.96 -15.95 6.26
CA ALA A 92 0.19 -15.54 7.08
C ALA A 92 0.58 -14.07 6.87
N ILE A 93 0.49 -13.57 5.63
CA ILE A 93 0.70 -12.15 5.31
C ILE A 93 -0.34 -11.30 6.02
N ASN A 94 -1.63 -11.66 5.94
CA ASN A 94 -2.71 -10.91 6.57
C ASN A 94 -2.67 -11.00 8.11
N ALA A 95 -2.20 -12.12 8.66
CA ALA A 95 -1.95 -12.28 10.10
C ALA A 95 -0.80 -11.39 10.58
N THR A 96 0.28 -11.29 9.79
CA THR A 96 1.45 -10.47 10.12
C THR A 96 1.17 -8.99 9.94
N LEU A 97 0.53 -8.62 8.83
CA LEU A 97 0.23 -7.26 8.43
C LEU A 97 -1.29 -7.11 8.34
N PRO A 98 -2.00 -6.95 9.46
CA PRO A 98 -3.44 -6.76 9.39
C PRO A 98 -3.76 -5.41 8.74
N VAL A 99 -4.81 -5.37 7.92
CA VAL A 99 -5.34 -4.16 7.27
C VAL A 99 -5.36 -2.91 8.18
N PRO A 100 -5.93 -2.95 9.41
CA PRO A 100 -5.96 -1.77 10.29
C PRO A 100 -4.57 -1.25 10.70
N TRP A 101 -3.55 -2.11 10.74
CA TRP A 101 -2.18 -1.67 11.04
C TRP A 101 -1.55 -0.95 9.85
N VAL A 102 -1.75 -1.46 8.64
CA VAL A 102 -1.27 -0.81 7.42
C VAL A 102 -1.94 0.55 7.25
N GLN A 103 -3.26 0.61 7.49
CA GLN A 103 -4.02 1.86 7.48
C GLN A 103 -3.44 2.88 8.46
N GLN A 104 -3.21 2.51 9.72
CA GLN A 104 -2.61 3.41 10.72
C GLN A 104 -1.21 3.89 10.33
N ALA A 105 -0.38 3.01 9.75
CA ALA A 105 0.94 3.38 9.29
C ALA A 105 0.86 4.44 8.18
N VAL A 106 -0.01 4.25 7.19
CA VAL A 106 -0.21 5.19 6.08
C VAL A 106 -0.84 6.49 6.56
N GLU A 107 -1.85 6.42 7.42
CA GLU A 107 -2.47 7.59 8.07
C GLU A 107 -1.43 8.43 8.82
N HIS A 108 -0.53 7.80 9.55
CA HIS A 108 0.54 8.49 10.27
C HIS A 108 1.48 9.23 9.31
N VAL A 109 1.93 8.58 8.23
CA VAL A 109 2.79 9.22 7.22
C VAL A 109 2.09 10.39 6.54
N ILE A 110 0.84 10.20 6.12
CA ILE A 110 0.05 11.25 5.45
C ILE A 110 -0.20 12.42 6.41
N SER A 111 -0.43 12.17 7.70
CA SER A 111 -0.60 13.21 8.72
C SER A 111 0.67 14.03 8.95
N GLU A 112 1.81 13.36 9.04
CA GLU A 112 3.11 14.02 9.21
C GLU A 112 3.46 14.88 8.00
N LEU A 113 3.27 14.36 6.78
CA LEU A 113 3.48 15.11 5.55
C LEU A 113 2.48 16.27 5.39
N GLY A 114 1.22 16.04 5.73
CA GLY A 114 0.18 17.07 5.69
C GLY A 114 0.53 18.26 6.59
N GLY A 115 0.93 17.99 7.85
CA GLY A 115 1.35 19.04 8.79
C GLY A 115 2.59 19.82 8.32
N TYR A 116 3.50 19.18 7.59
CA TYR A 116 4.64 19.89 6.98
C TYR A 116 4.21 20.78 5.80
N MET A 117 3.37 20.27 4.90
CA MET A 117 2.89 21.04 3.74
C MET A 117 2.02 22.22 4.13
N THR A 118 1.22 22.12 5.19
CA THR A 118 0.40 23.21 5.72
C THR A 118 1.19 24.19 6.59
N GLY A 119 2.46 23.88 6.92
CA GLY A 119 3.30 24.68 7.80
C GLY A 119 2.92 24.59 9.28
N GLU A 120 2.09 23.62 9.68
CA GLU A 120 1.80 23.32 11.09
C GLU A 120 3.01 22.71 11.81
N ARG A 121 3.92 22.05 11.06
CA ARG A 121 5.15 21.47 11.57
C ARG A 121 6.33 21.81 10.66
N ASP A 122 7.44 22.25 11.25
CA ASP A 122 8.67 22.56 10.50
C ASP A 122 9.44 21.29 10.05
N GLN A 123 9.10 20.13 10.61
CA GLN A 123 9.75 18.84 10.33
C GLN A 123 8.69 17.74 10.34
N PHE A 124 8.91 16.70 9.52
CA PHE A 124 8.10 15.48 9.52
C PHE A 124 8.98 14.31 9.98
N LEU A 125 8.42 13.40 10.77
CA LEU A 125 9.12 12.21 11.25
C LEU A 125 8.32 10.95 10.94
N VAL A 126 8.83 10.15 10.00
CA VAL A 126 8.19 8.88 9.63
C VAL A 126 8.69 7.78 10.56
N THR A 127 7.88 7.39 11.54
CA THR A 127 8.17 6.22 12.40
C THR A 127 7.16 5.11 12.14
N VAL A 128 7.62 4.04 11.50
CA VAL A 128 6.83 2.81 11.35
C VAL A 128 7.33 1.79 12.36
N ARG A 129 6.48 1.44 13.34
CA ARG A 129 6.82 0.46 14.39
C ARG A 129 6.49 -0.95 13.91
N PHE A 130 7.54 -1.67 13.50
CA PHE A 130 7.46 -3.08 13.11
C PHE A 130 7.76 -4.06 14.26
N GLY A 131 8.24 -3.59 15.41
CA GLY A 131 8.70 -4.46 16.51
C GLY A 131 7.69 -5.56 16.87
N ASP A 132 6.44 -5.16 17.12
CA ASP A 132 5.36 -6.10 17.48
C ASP A 132 4.96 -7.03 16.31
N ARG A 133 5.28 -6.65 15.07
CA ARG A 133 4.98 -7.45 13.85
C ARG A 133 6.04 -8.50 13.57
N VAL A 134 7.29 -8.26 13.98
CA VAL A 134 8.39 -9.23 13.79
C VAL A 134 8.15 -10.49 14.62
N ASP A 135 7.62 -10.36 15.83
CA ASP A 135 7.29 -11.51 16.68
C ASP A 135 6.18 -12.38 16.07
N VAL A 136 5.12 -11.74 15.55
CA VAL A 136 4.03 -12.40 14.83
C VAL A 136 4.54 -13.07 13.57
N LEU A 137 5.33 -12.36 12.75
CA LEU A 137 5.94 -12.92 11.54
C LEU A 137 6.77 -14.15 11.85
N SER A 138 7.59 -14.11 12.91
CA SER A 138 8.44 -15.25 13.28
C SER A 138 7.63 -16.46 13.70
N THR A 139 6.46 -16.24 14.30
CA THR A 139 5.54 -17.29 14.75
C THR A 139 4.82 -17.91 13.56
N GLU A 140 4.26 -17.08 12.68
CA GLU A 140 3.58 -17.54 11.46
C GLU A 140 4.55 -18.21 10.47
N PHE A 141 5.77 -17.70 10.34
CA PHE A 141 6.78 -18.32 9.48
C PHE A 141 7.20 -19.70 10.00
N LYS A 142 7.40 -19.84 11.31
CA LYS A 142 7.67 -21.14 11.93
C LYS A 142 6.49 -22.11 11.74
N SER A 143 5.27 -21.64 11.92
CA SER A 143 4.06 -22.46 11.78
C SER A 143 3.89 -22.95 10.33
N LEU A 144 4.15 -22.09 9.35
CA LEU A 144 4.14 -22.42 7.93
C LEU A 144 5.20 -23.47 7.59
N ILE A 145 6.44 -23.29 8.03
CA ILE A 145 7.50 -24.28 7.77
C ILE A 145 7.17 -25.63 8.41
N LEU A 146 6.64 -25.64 9.63
CA LEU A 146 6.26 -26.87 10.36
C LEU A 146 5.12 -27.64 9.68
N ARG A 147 4.22 -26.93 8.99
CA ARG A 147 3.08 -27.53 8.27
C ARG A 147 3.48 -27.97 6.86
N SER A 148 4.45 -27.28 6.27
CA SER A 148 4.97 -27.54 4.93
C SER A 148 5.87 -28.78 4.89
N ASN A 149 6.04 -29.35 3.71
CA ASN A 149 6.99 -30.44 3.48
C ASN A 149 8.46 -29.94 3.37
N ALA A 150 8.73 -28.68 3.71
CA ALA A 150 10.03 -28.04 3.54
C ALA A 150 11.15 -28.77 4.29
N TYR A 151 10.87 -29.32 5.48
CA TYR A 151 11.86 -30.09 6.24
C TYR A 151 12.32 -31.34 5.52
N ASP A 152 11.37 -32.16 5.04
CA ASP A 152 11.67 -33.40 4.32
C ASP A 152 12.36 -33.12 2.98
N LEU A 153 11.97 -32.03 2.30
CA LEU A 153 12.57 -31.63 1.03
C LEU A 153 14.01 -31.10 1.18
N ILE A 154 14.29 -30.34 2.25
CA ILE A 154 15.65 -29.89 2.55
C ILE A 154 16.52 -31.09 2.94
N PHE A 155 16.00 -32.00 3.75
CA PHE A 155 16.71 -33.19 4.18
C PHE A 155 17.04 -34.11 3.00
N ASP A 156 16.05 -34.46 2.19
CA ASP A 156 16.22 -35.40 1.07
C ASP A 156 17.11 -34.82 -0.05
N ARG A 157 17.01 -33.51 -0.30
CA ARG A 157 17.70 -32.87 -1.43
C ARG A 157 19.10 -32.35 -1.10
N PHE A 158 19.37 -31.98 0.16
CA PHE A 158 20.66 -31.39 0.55
C PHE A 158 21.42 -32.21 1.60
N VAL A 159 20.73 -32.92 2.49
CA VAL A 159 21.37 -33.68 3.57
C VAL A 159 21.69 -35.10 3.11
N SER A 160 20.70 -35.86 2.62
CA SER A 160 20.88 -37.23 2.11
C SER A 160 22.05 -37.40 1.13
N PRO A 161 22.24 -36.54 0.09
CA PRO A 161 23.37 -36.69 -0.84
C PRO A 161 24.74 -36.32 -0.25
N LEU A 162 24.80 -35.73 0.95
CA LEU A 162 26.05 -35.37 1.62
C LEU A 162 26.55 -36.47 2.57
N VAL A 163 25.66 -37.40 2.97
CA VAL A 163 25.97 -38.51 3.89
C VAL A 163 26.03 -39.88 3.21
N ALA A 164 25.78 -39.94 1.89
CA ALA A 164 25.92 -41.12 1.04
C ALA A 164 27.25 -41.08 0.27
#